data_AF-A0A959BRQ1-F1
#
_entry.id   AF-A0A959BRQ1-F1
#
_cell.length_a   1.000
_cell.length_b   1.000
_cell.length_c   1.000
_cell.angle_alpha   90.00
_cell.angle_beta   90.00
_cell.angle_gamma   90.00
#
_symmetry.space_group_name_H-M   'P 1'
#
loop_
_entity.id
_entity.type
_entity.pdbx_description
1 polymer ?
#
loop_
_entity_poly.entity_id
_entity_poly.type
_entity_poly.pdbx_seq_one_letter_code
_entity_poly.pdbx_strand_id
1 'polypeptide(L)'
;MTPHRSYIIWLVPRSGSTLLCKGLESTGIAGIPGEYFTLPTGQSLLGHHQVEDYESLKRKLWRLGTTPDGVFGIKYPMHTSRYTISPMSIIYENLINNFEATIW
;
A
#
# COMPACT_ATOMS: atom_id res chain seq x y z
N MET A 1 7.73 -8.51 9.62
CA MET A 1 7.66 -9.33 8.41
C MET A 1 8.12 -8.46 7.26
N THR A 2 8.96 -9.00 6.38
CA THR A 2 9.46 -8.32 5.18
C THR A 2 8.94 -9.11 3.98
N PRO A 3 8.17 -8.51 3.07
CA PRO A 3 7.66 -9.21 1.89
C PRO A 3 8.79 -9.49 0.90
N HIS A 4 8.65 -10.57 0.12
CA HIS A 4 9.57 -10.90 -0.99
C HIS A 4 8.97 -10.61 -2.37
N ARG A 5 7.66 -10.36 -2.43
CA ARG A 5 6.92 -9.90 -3.61
C ARG A 5 5.94 -8.81 -3.23
N SER A 6 5.74 -7.84 -4.12
CA SER A 6 4.80 -6.75 -3.89
C SER A 6 4.09 -6.32 -5.18
N TYR A 7 2.90 -5.75 -5.04
CA TYR A 7 2.18 -5.10 -6.13
C TYR A 7 1.30 -3.94 -5.64
N ILE A 8 0.94 -3.06 -6.58
CA ILE A 8 0.06 -1.91 -6.34
C ILE A 8 -1.09 -1.99 -7.34
N ILE A 9 -2.32 -1.85 -6.86
CA ILE A 9 -3.52 -1.68 -7.68
C ILE A 9 -3.79 -0.19 -7.80
N TRP A 10 -3.55 0.36 -8.99
CA TRP A 10 -3.97 1.72 -9.36
C TRP A 10 -5.42 1.72 -9.80
N LEU A 11 -6.21 2.68 -9.32
CA LEU A 11 -7.64 2.70 -9.61
C LEU A 11 -8.25 4.09 -9.50
N VAL A 12 -9.39 4.27 -10.15
CA VAL A 12 -10.34 5.35 -9.85
C VAL A 12 -11.41 4.85 -8.86
N PRO A 13 -11.98 5.73 -8.02
CA PRO A 13 -13.06 5.33 -7.12
C PRO A 13 -14.23 4.67 -7.85
N ARG A 14 -14.88 3.70 -7.18
CA ARG A 14 -16.09 3.00 -7.66
C ARG A 14 -15.87 2.12 -8.91
N SER A 15 -14.64 1.72 -9.22
CA SER A 15 -14.28 0.80 -10.31
C SER A 15 -14.46 -0.69 -10.01
N GLY A 16 -15.06 -1.06 -8.87
CA GLY A 16 -15.07 -2.45 -8.41
C GLY A 16 -13.77 -2.92 -7.76
N SER A 17 -12.77 -2.05 -7.61
CA SER A 17 -11.47 -2.39 -7.00
C SER A 17 -11.57 -3.01 -5.60
N THR A 18 -12.58 -2.65 -4.80
CA THR A 18 -12.78 -3.26 -3.48
C THR A 18 -13.18 -4.72 -3.59
N LEU A 19 -14.02 -5.07 -4.59
CA LEU A 19 -14.37 -6.46 -4.87
C LEU A 19 -13.14 -7.27 -5.29
N LEU A 20 -12.32 -6.72 -6.19
CA LEU A 20 -11.05 -7.31 -6.60
C LEU A 20 -10.12 -7.56 -5.40
N CYS A 21 -9.90 -6.54 -4.56
CA CYS A 21 -9.02 -6.64 -3.40
C CYS A 21 -9.52 -7.71 -2.41
N LYS A 22 -10.84 -7.82 -2.20
CA LYS A 22 -11.41 -8.86 -1.35
C LYS A 22 -11.29 -10.25 -1.94
N GLY A 23 -11.39 -10.39 -3.27
CA GLY A 23 -11.06 -11.63 -3.97
C GLY A 23 -9.60 -12.05 -3.74
N LEU A 24 -8.66 -11.13 -3.94
CA LEU A 24 -7.22 -11.37 -3.73
C LEU A 24 -6.90 -11.76 -2.27
N GLU A 25 -7.43 -11.01 -1.31
CA GLU A 25 -7.32 -11.31 0.12
C GLU A 25 -7.84 -12.72 0.45
N SER A 26 -8.98 -13.11 -0.12
CA SER A 26 -9.60 -14.43 0.12
C SER A 26 -8.77 -15.62 -0.37
N THR A 27 -7.80 -15.39 -1.27
CA THR A 27 -6.90 -16.45 -1.72
C THR A 27 -5.89 -16.87 -0.65
N GLY A 28 -5.64 -16.02 0.36
CA GLY A 28 -4.61 -16.24 1.38
C GLY A 28 -3.16 -16.17 0.88
N ILE A 29 -2.94 -16.02 -0.43
CA ILE A 29 -1.61 -16.02 -1.06
C ILE A 29 -1.30 -14.73 -1.82
N ALA A 30 -2.31 -13.92 -2.17
CA ALA A 30 -2.13 -12.73 -3.00
C ALA A 30 -2.02 -11.41 -2.20
N GLY A 31 -1.52 -11.44 -0.96
CA GLY A 31 -1.49 -10.24 -0.11
C GLY A 31 -2.86 -9.77 0.36
N ILE A 32 -2.87 -8.63 1.05
CA ILE A 32 -4.08 -8.02 1.65
C ILE A 32 -4.16 -6.56 1.17
N PRO A 33 -4.65 -6.28 -0.05
CA PRO A 33 -4.57 -4.93 -0.60
C PRO A 33 -5.51 -3.94 0.10
N GLY A 34 -4.93 -2.98 0.82
CA GLY A 34 -5.66 -1.91 1.52
C GLY A 34 -5.27 -0.51 1.05
N GLU A 35 -6.14 0.47 1.32
CA GLU A 35 -5.89 1.89 1.06
C GLU A 35 -5.10 2.53 2.21
N TYR A 36 -3.85 2.13 2.39
CA TYR A 36 -3.05 2.55 3.55
C TYR A 36 -2.59 4.01 3.53
N PHE A 37 -2.73 4.69 2.38
CA PHE A 37 -2.31 6.08 2.17
C PHE A 37 -3.49 7.04 2.01
N THR A 38 -4.73 6.55 2.09
CA THR A 38 -5.92 7.40 2.08
C THR A 38 -6.09 8.04 3.45
N LEU A 39 -5.83 9.34 3.55
CA LEU A 39 -5.88 10.09 4.81
C LEU A 39 -7.08 11.05 4.86
N PRO A 40 -7.70 11.24 6.05
CA PRO A 40 -8.53 12.40 6.29
C PRO A 40 -7.76 13.70 6.12
N THR A 41 -8.45 14.77 5.70
CA THR A 41 -7.84 16.10 5.54
C THR A 41 -7.18 16.57 6.84
N GLY A 42 -5.94 17.04 6.75
CA GLY A 42 -5.19 17.59 7.88
C GLY A 42 -4.43 16.55 8.74
N GLN A 43 -4.51 15.25 8.44
CA GLN A 43 -3.68 14.24 9.10
C GLN A 43 -2.35 14.01 8.38
N SER A 44 -1.28 13.81 9.15
CA SER A 44 -0.01 13.27 8.64
C SER A 44 -0.07 11.74 8.55
N LEU A 45 0.72 11.16 7.64
CA LEU A 45 0.78 9.71 7.46
C LEU A 45 1.28 8.98 8.71
N LEU A 46 2.33 9.52 9.35
CA LEU A 46 2.88 9.00 10.60
C LEU A 46 1.87 9.09 11.75
N GLY A 47 1.16 10.22 11.87
CA GLY A 47 0.12 10.43 12.89
C GLY A 47 -1.08 9.51 12.69
N HIS A 48 -1.55 9.34 11.45
CA HIS A 48 -2.65 8.43 11.13
C HIS A 48 -2.31 6.98 11.48
N HIS A 49 -1.07 6.56 11.19
CA HIS A 49 -0.58 5.24 11.53
C HIS A 49 -0.01 5.13 12.94
N GLN A 50 -0.03 6.19 13.76
CA GLN A 50 0.47 6.20 15.13
C GLN A 50 1.89 5.61 15.24
N VAL A 51 2.78 6.07 14.37
CA VAL A 51 4.20 5.68 14.34
C VAL A 51 5.06 6.93 14.34
N GLU A 52 6.27 6.82 14.88
CA GLU A 52 7.16 7.97 15.07
C GLU A 52 8.03 8.24 13.83
N ASP A 53 8.27 7.21 13.00
CA ASP A 53 9.21 7.27 11.89
C ASP A 53 8.74 6.42 10.68
N TYR A 54 9.36 6.65 9.52
CA TYR A 54 9.01 5.98 8.27
C TYR A 54 9.44 4.50 8.21
N GLU A 55 10.45 4.07 8.96
CA GLU A 55 10.84 2.66 9.05
C GLU A 55 9.80 1.86 9.84
N SER A 56 9.29 2.44 10.92
CA SER A 56 8.18 1.92 11.70
C SER A 56 6.88 1.90 10.90
N LEU A 57 6.63 2.93 10.10
CA LEU A 57 5.53 2.93 9.13
C LEU A 57 5.66 1.77 8.14
N LYS A 58 6.81 1.62 7.49
CA LYS A 58 7.08 0.53 6.53
C LYS A 58 6.79 -0.83 7.13
N ARG A 59 7.32 -1.11 8.33
CA ARG A 59 7.06 -2.37 9.05
C ARG A 59 5.59 -2.55 9.37
N LYS A 60 4.87 -1.49 9.74
CA LYS A 60 3.43 -1.55 10.00
C LYS A 60 2.64 -1.86 8.73
N LEU A 61 2.94 -1.19 7.62
CA LEU A 61 2.30 -1.44 6.33
C LEU A 61 2.55 -2.87 5.84
N TRP A 62 3.78 -3.37 5.95
CA TRP A 62 4.07 -4.77 5.63
C TRP A 62 3.27 -5.75 6.48
N ARG A 63 3.11 -5.49 7.78
CA ARG A 63 2.27 -6.35 8.65
C ARG A 63 0.79 -6.33 8.23
N LEU A 64 0.29 -5.19 7.75
CA LEU A 64 -1.11 -5.03 7.37
C LEU A 64 -1.43 -5.64 6.00
N GLY A 65 -0.52 -5.50 5.02
CA GLY A 65 -0.81 -5.81 3.62
C GLY A 65 -0.23 -7.11 3.08
N THR A 66 0.48 -7.88 3.92
CA THR A 66 1.23 -9.06 3.46
C THR A 66 0.60 -10.35 4.00
N THR A 67 0.38 -11.32 3.11
CA THR A 67 -0.04 -12.67 3.50
C THR A 67 1.11 -13.48 4.12
N PRO A 68 0.83 -14.60 4.82
CA PRO A 68 1.89 -15.45 5.37
C PRO A 68 2.91 -15.94 4.33
N ASP A 69 2.48 -16.09 3.08
CA ASP A 69 3.35 -16.47 1.95
C ASP A 69 4.24 -15.32 1.44
N GLY A 70 4.23 -14.16 2.10
CA GLY A 70 5.19 -13.07 1.86
C GLY A 70 4.86 -12.15 0.68
N VAL A 71 3.62 -12.18 0.16
CA VAL A 71 3.15 -11.29 -0.91
C VAL A 71 2.46 -10.07 -0.30
N PHE A 72 2.93 -8.87 -0.63
CA PHE A 72 2.40 -7.59 -0.16
C PHE A 72 1.55 -6.89 -1.23
N GLY A 73 0.34 -6.44 -0.88
CA GLY A 73 -0.54 -5.72 -1.79
C GLY A 73 -0.91 -4.33 -1.27
N ILE A 74 -1.00 -3.35 -2.17
CA ILE A 74 -1.54 -2.01 -1.87
C ILE A 74 -2.65 -1.67 -2.85
N LYS A 75 -3.70 -1.00 -2.36
CA LYS A 75 -4.74 -0.37 -3.16
C LYS A 75 -4.52 1.15 -3.16
N TYR A 76 -4.23 1.75 -4.32
CA TYR A 76 -3.89 3.17 -4.43
C TYR A 76 -4.88 3.93 -5.35
N PRO A 77 -5.84 4.68 -4.79
CA PRO A 77 -6.82 5.41 -5.58
C PRO A 77 -6.26 6.71 -6.14
N MET A 78 -6.50 7.00 -7.42
CA MET A 78 -5.92 8.15 -8.13
C MET A 78 -6.16 9.51 -7.44
N HIS A 79 -7.25 9.69 -6.69
CA HIS A 79 -7.56 10.95 -6.02
C HIS A 79 -6.72 11.20 -4.75
N THR A 80 -6.07 10.19 -4.17
CA THR A 80 -5.11 10.40 -3.07
C THR A 80 -3.83 11.06 -3.54
N SER A 81 -3.58 11.11 -4.85
CA SER A 81 -2.48 11.91 -5.44
C SER A 81 -2.68 13.43 -5.28
N ARG A 82 -3.88 13.89 -4.88
CA ARG A 82 -4.19 15.33 -4.75
C ARG A 82 -3.64 15.97 -3.47
N TYR A 83 -3.21 15.18 -2.48
CA TYR A 83 -2.62 15.68 -1.25
C TYR A 83 -1.19 15.20 -1.12
N THR A 84 -0.27 16.04 -1.60
CA THR A 84 1.18 15.96 -1.43
C THR A 84 1.85 14.84 -2.23
N ILE A 85 2.63 15.22 -3.25
CA ILE A 85 3.49 14.33 -4.04
C ILE A 85 4.70 13.85 -3.20
N SER A 86 4.99 14.54 -2.07
CA SER A 86 6.18 14.30 -1.23
C SER A 86 6.26 12.95 -0.49
N PRO A 87 5.18 12.27 -0.07
CA PRO A 87 5.26 10.95 0.56
C PRO A 87 5.42 9.81 -0.46
N MET A 88 5.09 10.06 -1.74
CA MET A 88 5.23 9.05 -2.79
C MET A 88 6.71 8.76 -3.09
N SER A 89 7.62 9.73 -3.00
CA SER A 89 9.05 9.48 -3.24
C SER A 89 9.69 8.53 -2.22
N ILE A 90 9.29 8.60 -0.93
CA ILE A 90 9.79 7.69 0.14
C ILE A 90 9.45 6.23 -0.16
N ILE A 91 8.30 6.03 -0.80
CA ILE A 91 7.73 4.72 -1.11
C ILE A 91 8.25 4.25 -2.47
N TYR A 92 8.33 5.13 -3.48
CA TYR A 92 8.86 4.85 -4.80
C TYR A 92 10.37 4.58 -4.81
N GLU A 93 11.20 5.38 -4.13
CA GLU A 93 12.66 5.14 -4.07
C GLU A 93 13.00 3.82 -3.38
N ASN A 94 12.14 3.31 -2.49
CA ASN A 94 12.41 2.04 -1.80
C ASN A 94 11.65 0.83 -2.37
N LEU A 95 10.51 1.04 -3.06
CA LEU A 95 9.78 -0.04 -3.77
C LEU A 95 10.39 -0.35 -5.12
N ILE A 96 10.77 0.66 -5.91
CA ILE A 96 11.32 0.44 -7.26
C ILE A 96 12.77 -0.05 -7.19
N ASN A 97 13.59 0.49 -6.27
CA ASN A 97 15.00 0.12 -6.21
C ASN A 97 15.27 -1.26 -5.57
N ASN A 98 14.25 -1.91 -4.98
CA ASN A 98 14.42 -3.24 -4.39
C ASN A 98 13.62 -4.34 -5.07
N PHE A 99 12.57 -4.03 -5.84
CA PHE A 99 11.79 -5.05 -6.54
C PHE A 99 11.20 -4.48 -7.82
N GLU A 100 11.23 -5.26 -8.91
CA GLU A 100 10.57 -4.94 -10.16
C GLU A 100 9.05 -4.82 -9.95
N ALA A 101 8.59 -3.62 -9.59
CA ALA A 101 7.17 -3.30 -9.55
C ALA A 101 6.67 -3.15 -11.00
N THR A 102 6.38 -4.27 -11.64
CA THR A 102 5.49 -4.34 -12.81
C THR A 102 4.07 -4.55 -12.22
N ILE A 103 2.96 -4.01 -12.73
CA ILE A 103 2.26 -4.38 -13.98
C ILE A 103 1.04 -3.42 -14.15
N TRP A 104 0.66 -3.16 -15.41
CA TRP A 104 -0.52 -2.45 -16.01
C TRP A 104 -1.62 -1.87 -15.11
#